data_AF-A0A9D5V942-F1
#
_entry.id   AF-A0A9D5V942-F1
#
_cell.length_a   1.000
_cell.length_b   1.000
_cell.length_c   1.000
_cell.angle_alpha   90.00
_cell.angle_beta   90.00
_cell.angle_gamma   90.00
#
_symmetry.space_group_name_H-M   'P 1'
#
loop_
_entity.id
_entity.type
_entity.pdbx_description
1 polymer ?
#
loop_
_entity_poly.entity_id
_entity_poly.type
_entity_poly.pdbx_seq_one_letter_code
_entity_poly.pdbx_strand_id
1 'polypeptide(L)'
;MTAITFDTLKYANRLKAAGVPDKQAEAMAEAQAEVSEKTLTGLVTEAKLEKELSPIRTDLAVIKWMLTVLMAGVMALVLKSFFPH
;
A
#
# COMPACT_ATOMS: atom_id res chain seq x y z
N MET A 1 2.30 5.54 -10.45
CA MET A 1 3.57 5.35 -9.72
C MET A 1 4.73 5.48 -10.69
N THR A 2 5.63 6.43 -10.46
CA THR A 2 6.96 6.40 -11.07
C THR A 2 7.75 5.26 -10.43
N ALA A 3 8.04 4.20 -11.18
CA ALA A 3 8.90 3.13 -10.72
C ALA A 3 10.30 3.69 -10.49
N ILE A 4 10.77 3.69 -9.24
CA ILE A 4 12.15 4.02 -8.90
C ILE A 4 12.97 2.76 -9.20
N THR A 5 13.75 2.78 -10.28
CA THR A 5 14.64 1.67 -10.65
C THR A 5 16.06 1.96 -10.15
N PHE A 6 16.74 0.92 -9.65
CA PHE A 6 18.15 1.02 -9.32
C PHE A 6 18.98 0.89 -10.60
N ASP A 7 19.76 1.93 -10.93
CA ASP A 7 20.62 1.95 -12.11
C ASP A 7 22.00 1.36 -11.77
N THR A 8 22.09 0.03 -11.93
CA THR A 8 23.29 -0.78 -11.68
C THR A 8 24.51 -0.27 -12.46
N LEU A 9 24.30 0.19 -13.70
CA LEU A 9 25.38 0.61 -14.60
C LEU A 9 25.94 1.97 -14.19
N LYS A 10 25.08 2.92 -13.84
CA LYS A 10 25.48 4.21 -13.29
C LYS A 10 26.18 4.06 -11.93
N TYR A 11 25.75 3.11 -11.11
CA TYR A 11 26.40 2.81 -9.82
C TYR A 11 27.79 2.20 -10.01
N ALA A 12 27.94 1.19 -10.87
CA ALA A 12 29.23 0.60 -11.20
C ALA A 12 30.20 1.66 -11.78
N ASN A 13 29.73 2.51 -12.69
CA ASN A 13 30.56 3.57 -13.28
C ASN A 13 31.05 4.60 -12.24
N ARG A 14 30.24 4.91 -11.22
CA ARG A 14 30.69 5.76 -10.10
C ARG A 14 31.77 5.09 -9.27
N LEU A 15 31.65 3.79 -9.01
CA LEU A 15 32.68 3.03 -8.29
C LEU A 15 33.98 2.97 -9.09
N LYS A 16 33.90 2.72 -10.40
CA LYS A 16 35.05 2.75 -11.31
C LYS A 16 35.74 4.13 -11.30
N ALA A 17 34.96 5.21 -11.38
CA ALA A 17 35.48 6.57 -11.30
C ALA A 17 36.13 6.90 -9.94
N ALA A 18 35.73 6.22 -8.86
CA ALA A 18 36.33 6.32 -7.54
C ALA A 18 37.59 5.43 -7.37
N GLY A 19 38.01 4.72 -8.41
CA GLY A 19 39.20 3.86 -8.41
C GLY A 19 38.92 2.40 -8.02
N VAL A 20 37.66 1.98 -7.93
CA VAL A 20 37.32 0.57 -7.72
C VAL A 20 37.58 -0.22 -9.01
N PRO A 21 38.28 -1.36 -8.96
CA PRO A 21 38.51 -2.20 -10.13
C PRO A 21 37.19 -2.65 -10.79
N ASP A 22 37.17 -2.72 -12.12
CA ASP A 22 35.97 -2.96 -12.92
C ASP A 22 35.13 -4.15 -12.44
N LYS A 23 35.75 -5.31 -12.27
CA LYS A 23 35.07 -6.53 -11.79
C LYS A 23 34.46 -6.37 -10.40
N GLN A 24 35.09 -5.57 -9.54
CA GLN A 24 34.65 -5.36 -8.17
C GLN A 24 33.51 -4.33 -8.13
N ALA A 25 33.58 -3.28 -8.95
CA ALA A 25 32.53 -2.30 -9.12
C ALA A 25 31.23 -2.93 -9.68
N GLU A 26 31.36 -3.83 -10.66
CA GLU A 26 30.23 -4.58 -11.23
C GLU A 26 29.63 -5.54 -10.21
N ALA A 27 30.45 -6.32 -9.51
CA ALA A 27 29.97 -7.24 -8.47
C ALA A 27 29.27 -6.50 -7.31
N MET A 28 29.78 -5.34 -6.89
CA MET A 28 29.12 -4.49 -5.88
C MET A 28 27.79 -3.94 -6.39
N ALA A 29 27.72 -3.56 -7.67
CA ALA A 29 26.50 -3.07 -8.28
C ALA A 29 25.41 -4.14 -8.37
N GLU A 30 25.77 -5.35 -8.80
CA GLU A 30 24.85 -6.50 -8.85
C GLU A 30 24.33 -6.86 -7.46
N ALA A 31 25.21 -6.98 -6.46
CA ALA A 31 24.81 -7.29 -5.10
C ALA A 31 23.86 -6.23 -4.52
N GLN A 32 24.12 -4.95 -4.79
CA GLN A 32 23.26 -3.85 -4.35
C GLN A 32 21.91 -3.83 -5.08
N ALA A 33 21.89 -4.18 -6.38
CA ALA A 33 20.67 -4.29 -7.17
C ALA A 33 19.77 -5.41 -6.65
N GLU A 34 20.33 -6.57 -6.33
CA GLU A 34 19.58 -7.72 -5.82
C GLU A 34 18.93 -7.42 -4.47
N VAL A 35 19.65 -6.75 -3.56
CA VAL A 35 19.10 -6.31 -2.27
C VAL A 35 18.03 -5.23 -2.45
N SER A 36 18.24 -4.30 -3.39
CA SER A 36 17.28 -3.23 -3.67
C SER A 36 15.97 -3.79 -4.23
N GLU A 37 16.02 -4.76 -5.14
CA GLU A 37 14.84 -5.42 -5.69
C GLU A 37 14.06 -6.22 -4.63
N LYS A 38 14.76 -6.97 -3.77
CA LYS A 38 14.14 -7.67 -2.62
C LYS A 38 13.52 -6.69 -1.61
N THR A 39 14.15 -5.53 -1.39
CA THR A 39 13.62 -4.50 -0.48
C THR A 39 12.40 -3.80 -1.09
N LEU A 40 12.43 -3.49 -2.39
CA LEU A 40 11.31 -2.86 -3.12
C LEU A 40 10.08 -3.77 -3.21
N THR A 41 10.29 -5.08 -3.31
CA THR A 41 9.20 -6.07 -3.28
C THR A 41 8.65 -6.33 -1.88
N GLY A 42 9.49 -6.17 -0.84
CA GLY A 42 9.13 -6.26 0.57
C GLY A 42 8.46 -4.99 1.13
N LEU A 43 8.71 -3.82 0.53
CA LEU A 43 8.05 -2.58 0.89
C LEU A 43 6.53 -2.71 0.67
N VAL A 44 5.77 -2.29 1.67
CA VAL A 44 4.31 -2.20 1.57
C VAL A 44 4.00 -1.11 0.56
N THR A 45 3.78 -1.52 -0.69
CA THR A 45 3.38 -0.60 -1.75
C THR A 45 1.97 -0.10 -1.48
N GLU A 46 1.67 1.14 -1.89
CA GLU A 46 0.33 1.72 -1.74
C GLU A 46 -0.74 0.79 -2.32
N ALA A 47 -0.43 0.07 -3.41
CA ALA A 47 -1.30 -0.93 -4.02
C ALA A 47 -1.61 -2.14 -3.11
N LYS A 48 -0.63 -2.62 -2.32
CA LYS A 48 -0.88 -3.68 -1.31
C LYS A 48 -1.77 -3.15 -0.19
N LEU A 49 -1.49 -1.93 0.26
CA LEU A 49 -2.26 -1.28 1.32
C LEU A 49 -3.72 -1.04 0.86
N GLU A 50 -3.91 -0.57 -0.36
CA GLU A 50 -5.23 -0.34 -0.96
C GLU A 50 -6.01 -1.65 -1.14
N LYS A 51 -5.33 -2.73 -1.55
CA LYS A 51 -5.92 -4.07 -1.65
C LYS A 51 -6.41 -4.59 -0.29
N GLU A 52 -5.64 -4.40 0.79
CA GLU A 52 -6.04 -4.83 2.13
C GLU A 52 -7.09 -3.90 2.76
N LEU A 53 -7.11 -2.62 2.41
CA LEU A 53 -8.10 -1.65 2.91
C LEU A 53 -9.44 -1.71 2.18
N SER A 54 -9.46 -2.19 0.94
CA SER A 54 -10.69 -2.34 0.14
C SER A 54 -11.80 -3.17 0.82
N PRO A 55 -11.53 -4.38 1.37
CA PRO A 55 -12.55 -5.14 2.09
C PRO A 55 -13.02 -4.40 3.35
N ILE A 56 -12.11 -3.78 4.11
CA ILE A 56 -12.45 -3.03 5.32
C ILE A 56 -13.40 -1.85 5.01
N ARG A 57 -13.15 -1.13 3.90
CA ARG A 57 -14.02 -0.03 3.43
C ARG A 57 -15.40 -0.54 3.03
N THR A 58 -15.46 -1.72 2.41
CA THR A 58 -16.72 -2.36 2.00
C THR A 58 -17.53 -2.77 3.23
N ASP A 59 -16.90 -3.42 4.20
CA ASP A 59 -17.53 -3.83 5.46
C ASP A 59 -18.03 -2.61 6.26
N LEU A 60 -17.24 -1.53 6.31
CA LEU A 60 -17.64 -0.26 6.91
C LEU A 60 -18.88 0.34 6.23
N ALA A 61 -18.97 0.27 4.90
CA ALA A 61 -20.13 0.76 4.17
C ALA A 61 -21.38 -0.08 4.48
N VAL A 62 -21.25 -1.41 4.55
CA VAL A 62 -22.34 -2.31 4.92
C VAL A 62 -22.82 -2.04 6.34
N ILE A 63 -21.90 -1.95 7.31
CA ILE A 63 -22.22 -1.64 8.71
C ILE A 63 -22.93 -0.29 8.81
N LYS A 64 -22.46 0.73 8.08
CA LYS A 64 -23.08 2.05 8.05
C LYS A 64 -24.54 1.98 7.57
N TRP A 65 -24.82 1.26 6.49
CA TRP A 65 -26.18 1.09 5.98
C TRP A 65 -27.06 0.32 6.97
N MET A 66 -26.57 -0.77 7.54
CA MET A 66 -27.33 -1.53 8.55
C MET A 66 -27.69 -0.67 9.77
N LEU A 67 -26.75 0.15 10.26
CA LEU A 67 -27.01 1.08 11.37
C LEU A 67 -28.05 2.13 11.00
N THR A 68 -28.01 2.69 9.79
CA THR A 68 -29.02 3.67 9.36
C THR A 68 -30.41 3.05 9.23
N VAL A 69 -30.51 1.82 8.70
CA VAL A 69 -31.78 1.08 8.62
C VAL A 69 -32.30 0.74 10.03
N LEU A 70 -31.42 0.31 10.92
CA LEU A 70 -31.77 0.03 12.32
C LEU A 70 -32.27 1.29 13.04
N MET A 71 -31.59 2.43 12.86
CA MET A 71 -32.04 3.71 13.45
C MET A 71 -33.38 4.17 12.88
N ALA A 72 -33.63 3.99 11.58
CA ALA A 72 -34.93 4.28 10.98
C ALA A 72 -36.04 3.38 11.57
N GLY A 73 -35.76 2.09 11.76
CA GLY A 73 -36.68 1.15 12.41
C GLY A 73 -37.00 1.54 13.86
N VAL A 74 -35.98 1.88 14.64
CA VAL A 74 -36.16 2.36 16.03
C VAL A 74 -36.96 3.66 16.05
N MET A 75 -36.66 4.60 15.15
CA MET A 75 -37.41 5.86 15.06
C MET A 75 -38.89 5.63 14.70
N ALA A 76 -39.18 4.70 13.79
CA ALA A 76 -40.55 4.33 13.45
C ALA A 76 -41.30 3.73 14.64
N LEU A 77 -40.64 2.88 15.45
CA LEU A 77 -41.23 2.34 16.67
C LEU A 77 -41.50 3.44 17.71
N VAL A 78 -40.56 4.36 17.90
CA VAL A 78 -40.74 5.51 18.80
C VAL A 78 -41.92 6.36 18.35
N LEU A 79 -42.01 6.72 17.08
CA LEU A 79 -43.14 7.49 16.55
C LEU A 79 -44.47 6.74 16.73
N LYS A 80 -44.52 5.43 16.42
CA LYS A 80 -45.71 4.59 16.61
C LYS A 80 -46.14 4.50 18.08
N SER A 81 -45.19 4.44 19.02
CA SER A 81 -45.46 4.32 20.46
C SER A 81 -45.85 5.64 21.12
N PHE A 82 -45.29 6.77 20.69
CA PHE A 82 -45.49 8.07 21.34
C PHE A 82 -46.42 9.03 20.58
N PHE A 83 -46.66 8.81 19.28
CA PHE A 83 -47.55 9.62 18.44
C PHE A 83 -48.51 8.74 17.60
N PRO A 84 -49.45 8.03 18.24
CA PRO A 84 -50.32 7.06 17.56
C PRO A 84 -51.52 7.66 16.81
N HIS A 85 -51.67 8.99 16.77
CA HIS A 85 -52.84 9.71 16.23
C HIS A 85 -52.52 10.43 14.92
#